data_AF-A0AAU0TV22-F1
#
_entry.id   AF-A0AAU0TV22-F1
#
_cell.length_a   1.000
_cell.length_b   1.000
_cell.length_c   1.000
_cell.angle_alpha   90.00
_cell.angle_beta   90.00
_cell.angle_gamma   90.00
#
_symmetry.space_group_name_H-M   'P 1'
#
loop_
_entity.id
_entity.type
_entity.pdbx_description
1 polymer ?
#
loop_
_entity_poly.entity_id
_entity_poly.type
_entity_poly.pdbx_seq_one_letter_code
_entity_poly.pdbx_strand_id
1 'polypeptide(L)'
;MNVSLRSTHFPMARQQAGITLVVAIIFLLIITVLAISSMRGVSLESRITANLKQQKTLRSAAEAGLRMGELSIGTTVAPTSVKTCTTTTCLPWVQSELTATSSVDTPSQFVAANATNMATAATAYNTKIQWYVVQLGMLDGKSQNSCAIKGCGAWYYEVNACASTVLCTSDTTTQRVILRTVIARYYP
;
A
#
# COMPACT_ATOMS: atom_id res chain seq x y z
N MET A 1 -74.62 -2.83 -63.11
CA MET A 1 -73.27 -3.39 -62.85
C MET A 1 -73.23 -3.80 -61.39
N ASN A 2 -73.30 -5.11 -61.12
CA ASN A 2 -73.27 -5.68 -59.77
C ASN A 2 -71.81 -5.89 -59.35
N VAL A 3 -71.39 -5.29 -58.23
CA VAL A 3 -70.09 -5.56 -57.61
C VAL A 3 -70.31 -6.50 -56.44
N SER A 4 -69.85 -7.75 -56.59
CA SER A 4 -69.84 -8.78 -55.57
C SER A 4 -68.63 -8.58 -54.65
N LEU A 5 -68.87 -8.31 -53.36
CA LEU A 5 -67.84 -8.24 -52.34
C LEU A 5 -67.48 -9.66 -51.87
N ARG A 6 -66.26 -10.11 -52.22
CA ARG A 6 -65.72 -11.41 -51.81
C ARG A 6 -65.09 -11.27 -50.42
N SER A 7 -65.75 -11.83 -49.41
CA SER A 7 -65.21 -11.93 -48.04
C SER A 7 -64.02 -12.89 -48.02
N THR A 8 -62.81 -12.37 -47.78
CA THR A 8 -61.62 -13.16 -47.48
C THR A 8 -61.63 -13.50 -45.99
N HIS A 9 -62.09 -14.71 -45.64
CA HIS A 9 -61.93 -15.28 -44.30
C HIS A 9 -60.43 -15.43 -43.99
N PHE A 10 -59.93 -14.63 -43.05
CA PHE A 10 -58.65 -14.90 -42.40
C PHE A 10 -58.80 -16.19 -41.58
N PRO A 11 -57.98 -17.23 -41.81
CA PRO A 11 -58.07 -18.46 -41.03
C PRO A 11 -57.80 -18.14 -39.56
N MET A 12 -58.79 -18.47 -38.74
CA MET A 12 -58.77 -18.36 -37.29
C MET A 12 -57.50 -19.00 -36.74
N ALA A 13 -56.68 -18.21 -36.08
CA ALA A 13 -55.44 -18.67 -35.45
C ALA A 13 -55.78 -19.84 -34.50
N ARG A 14 -55.16 -20.98 -34.80
CA ARG A 14 -55.18 -22.20 -33.99
C ARG A 14 -55.05 -21.83 -32.52
N GLN A 15 -56.00 -22.27 -31.69
CA GLN A 15 -55.96 -22.12 -30.24
C GLN A 15 -54.70 -22.82 -29.71
N GLN A 16 -53.61 -22.05 -29.60
CA GLN A 16 -52.37 -22.50 -29.00
C GLN A 16 -52.63 -22.61 -27.50
N ALA A 17 -52.60 -23.86 -27.02
CA ALA A 17 -52.72 -24.23 -25.63
C ALA A 17 -51.71 -23.45 -24.77
N GLY A 18 -52.11 -23.11 -23.54
CA GLY A 18 -51.41 -22.26 -22.56
C GLY A 18 -50.04 -22.74 -22.05
N ILE A 19 -49.30 -23.50 -22.85
CA ILE A 19 -47.95 -24.01 -22.60
C ILE A 19 -46.89 -22.95 -22.93
N THR A 20 -47.18 -21.98 -23.80
CA THR A 20 -46.23 -20.91 -24.17
C THR A 20 -45.77 -20.08 -22.97
N LEU A 21 -46.68 -19.78 -22.03
CA LEU A 21 -46.35 -19.08 -20.79
C LEU A 21 -45.36 -19.88 -19.92
N VAL A 22 -45.58 -21.18 -19.80
CA VAL A 22 -44.73 -22.08 -19.00
C VAL A 22 -43.33 -22.16 -19.60
N VAL A 23 -43.24 -22.32 -20.93
CA VAL A 23 -41.97 -22.34 -21.65
C VAL A 23 -41.23 -21.00 -21.51
N ALA A 24 -41.94 -19.87 -21.63
CA ALA A 24 -41.35 -18.54 -21.43
C ALA A 24 -40.79 -18.36 -20.01
N ILE A 25 -41.50 -18.83 -18.97
CA ILE A 25 -41.03 -18.77 -17.59
C ILE A 25 -39.80 -19.66 -17.37
N ILE A 26 -39.76 -20.87 -17.95
CA ILE A 26 -38.60 -21.76 -17.85
C ILE A 26 -37.37 -21.10 -18.48
N PHE A 27 -37.49 -20.55 -19.70
CA PHE A 27 -36.38 -19.85 -20.34
C PHE A 27 -35.94 -18.60 -19.56
N LEU A 28 -36.89 -17.81 -19.05
CA LEU A 28 -36.59 -16.65 -18.20
C LEU A 28 -35.82 -17.07 -16.94
N LEU A 29 -36.24 -18.18 -16.29
CA LEU A 29 -35.58 -18.71 -15.12
C LEU A 29 -34.15 -19.19 -15.43
N ILE A 30 -33.95 -19.88 -16.55
CA ILE A 30 -32.62 -20.33 -16.98
C ILE A 30 -31.70 -19.11 -17.21
N ILE A 31 -32.17 -18.09 -17.92
CA ILE A 31 -31.38 -16.88 -18.22
C ILE A 31 -31.02 -16.13 -16.92
N THR A 32 -31.95 -16.01 -15.96
CA THR A 32 -31.69 -15.32 -14.70
C THR A 32 -30.65 -16.04 -13.84
N VAL A 33 -30.69 -17.38 -13.76
CA VAL A 33 -29.69 -18.16 -13.01
C VAL A 33 -28.29 -18.04 -13.63
N LEU A 34 -28.20 -18.04 -14.96
CA LEU A 34 -26.93 -17.82 -15.69
C LEU A 34 -26.38 -16.41 -15.44
N ALA A 35 -27.25 -15.39 -15.45
CA ALA A 35 -26.89 -14.01 -15.18
C ALA A 35 -26.35 -13.84 -13.74
N ILE A 36 -27.05 -14.37 -12.73
CA ILE A 36 -26.63 -14.27 -11.31
C ILE A 36 -25.30 -15.00 -11.06
N SER A 37 -25.11 -16.17 -11.70
CA SER A 37 -23.86 -16.94 -11.57
C SER A 37 -22.66 -16.14 -12.09
N SER A 38 -22.84 -15.40 -13.19
CA SER A 38 -21.82 -14.52 -13.77
C SER A 38 -21.50 -13.32 -12.87
N MET A 39 -22.52 -12.72 -12.23
CA MET A 39 -22.36 -11.57 -11.33
C MET A 39 -21.55 -11.89 -10.06
N ARG A 40 -21.64 -13.14 -9.56
CA ARG A 40 -20.89 -13.57 -8.36
C ARG A 40 -19.37 -13.53 -8.60
N GLY A 41 -18.91 -13.92 -9.78
CA GLY A 41 -17.49 -13.83 -10.17
C GLY A 41 -16.98 -12.39 -10.17
N VAL A 42 -17.73 -11.49 -10.82
CA VAL A 42 -17.39 -10.05 -10.90
C VAL A 42 -17.30 -9.40 -9.51
N SER A 43 -18.17 -9.79 -8.58
CA SER A 43 -18.15 -9.27 -7.20
C SER A 43 -16.86 -9.67 -6.45
N LEU A 44 -16.40 -10.91 -6.61
CA LEU A 44 -15.16 -11.38 -6.00
C LEU A 44 -13.93 -10.69 -6.62
N GLU A 45 -13.85 -10.63 -7.94
CA GLU A 45 -12.76 -9.96 -8.65
C GLU A 45 -12.68 -8.47 -8.29
N SER A 46 -13.82 -7.80 -8.13
CA SER A 46 -13.89 -6.40 -7.69
C SER A 46 -13.27 -6.21 -6.30
N ARG A 47 -13.57 -7.10 -5.34
CA ARG A 47 -12.99 -7.05 -3.98
C ARG A 47 -11.49 -7.34 -3.97
N ILE A 48 -11.04 -8.32 -4.74
CA ILE A 48 -9.61 -8.62 -4.89
C ILE A 48 -8.87 -7.43 -5.51
N THR A 49 -9.43 -6.87 -6.59
CA THR A 49 -8.88 -5.70 -7.27
C THR A 49 -8.82 -4.48 -6.35
N ALA A 50 -9.87 -4.26 -5.54
CA ALA A 50 -9.89 -3.20 -4.54
C ALA A 50 -8.80 -3.37 -3.47
N ASN A 51 -8.61 -4.60 -2.97
CA ASN A 51 -7.56 -4.89 -1.99
C ASN A 51 -6.16 -4.68 -2.59
N LEU A 52 -5.92 -5.20 -3.80
CA LEU A 52 -4.64 -5.00 -4.52
C LEU A 52 -4.37 -3.52 -4.80
N LYS A 53 -5.39 -2.76 -5.19
CA LYS A 53 -5.27 -1.31 -5.39
C LYS A 53 -4.85 -0.62 -4.08
N GLN A 54 -5.51 -0.95 -2.97
CA GLN A 54 -5.16 -0.41 -1.64
C GLN A 54 -3.72 -0.75 -1.25
N GLN A 55 -3.30 -2.01 -1.43
CA GLN A 55 -1.92 -2.43 -1.16
C GLN A 55 -0.90 -1.67 -2.01
N LYS A 56 -1.18 -1.49 -3.31
CA LYS A 56 -0.30 -0.71 -4.21
C LYS A 56 -0.19 0.75 -3.78
N THR A 57 -1.30 1.38 -3.38
CA THR A 57 -1.31 2.75 -2.88
C THR A 57 -0.48 2.87 -1.60
N LEU A 58 -0.67 1.97 -0.62
CA LEU A 58 0.11 1.97 0.61
C LEU A 58 1.60 1.74 0.33
N ARG A 59 1.94 0.83 -0.58
CA ARG A 59 3.34 0.58 -0.95
C ARG A 59 4.00 1.78 -1.59
N SER A 60 3.34 2.42 -2.57
CA SER A 60 3.86 3.63 -3.20
C SER A 60 4.03 4.77 -2.18
N ALA A 61 3.12 4.89 -1.21
CA ALA A 61 3.25 5.85 -0.11
C ALA A 61 4.43 5.52 0.82
N ALA A 62 4.66 4.25 1.14
CA ALA A 62 5.82 3.82 1.93
C ALA A 62 7.14 4.07 1.19
N GLU A 63 7.19 3.84 -0.13
CA GLU A 63 8.35 4.16 -0.98
C GLU A 63 8.62 5.67 -1.03
N ALA A 64 7.58 6.50 -1.05
CA ALA A 64 7.74 7.95 -0.89
C ALA A 64 8.34 8.31 0.48
N GLY A 65 7.90 7.61 1.55
CA GLY A 65 8.49 7.69 2.89
C GLY A 65 9.99 7.37 2.92
N LEU A 66 10.40 6.30 2.24
CA LEU A 66 11.82 5.93 2.12
C LEU A 66 12.62 7.03 1.44
N ARG A 67 12.13 7.55 0.31
CA ARG A 67 12.81 8.64 -0.40
C ARG A 67 12.96 9.89 0.46
N MET A 68 11.96 10.23 1.28
CA MET A 68 12.09 11.34 2.24
C MET A 68 13.19 11.09 3.28
N GLY A 69 13.26 9.86 3.81
CA GLY A 69 14.33 9.48 4.74
C GLY A 69 15.73 9.49 4.12
N GLU A 70 15.88 9.04 2.88
CA GLU A 70 17.13 9.09 2.13
C GLU A 70 17.59 10.53 1.88
N LEU A 71 16.66 11.41 1.46
CA LEU A 71 16.92 12.84 1.30
C LEU A 71 17.34 13.49 2.62
N SER A 72 16.74 13.07 3.73
CA SER A 72 17.06 13.60 5.05
C SER A 72 18.51 13.37 5.45
N ILE A 73 19.07 12.22 5.08
CA ILE A 73 20.47 11.88 5.33
C ILE A 73 21.37 12.84 4.57
N GLY A 74 21.06 13.15 3.31
CA GLY A 74 21.82 14.09 2.47
C GLY A 74 21.93 15.51 3.05
N THR A 75 20.89 15.98 3.74
CA THR A 75 20.88 17.31 4.40
C THR A 75 21.67 17.37 5.71
N THR A 76 22.04 16.22 6.28
CA THR A 76 22.74 16.16 7.57
C THR A 76 24.25 16.23 7.35
N VAL A 77 24.90 17.31 7.81
CA VAL A 77 26.30 17.64 7.44
C VAL A 77 27.34 16.81 8.20
N ALA A 78 27.00 16.30 9.40
CA ALA A 78 27.91 15.50 10.23
C ALA A 78 27.40 14.06 10.43
N PRO A 79 28.31 13.06 10.48
CA PRO A 79 27.93 11.65 10.55
C PRO A 79 27.47 11.17 11.94
N THR A 80 27.48 11.99 12.99
CA THR A 80 27.40 11.53 14.40
C THR A 80 26.32 12.20 15.25
N SER A 81 25.36 12.90 14.66
CA SER A 81 24.36 13.62 15.46
C SER A 81 23.00 12.96 15.37
N VAL A 82 22.61 12.27 16.44
CA VAL A 82 21.19 11.99 16.71
C VAL A 82 20.43 13.30 16.56
N LYS A 83 19.43 13.30 15.68
CA LYS A 83 18.67 14.48 15.32
C LYS A 83 17.19 14.23 15.54
N THR A 84 16.59 15.08 16.37
CA THR A 84 15.15 15.06 16.66
C THR A 84 14.35 15.10 15.36
N CYS A 85 13.27 14.34 15.34
CA CYS A 85 12.42 14.22 14.16
C CYS A 85 11.67 15.52 13.88
N THR A 86 11.80 15.95 12.63
CA THR A 86 11.11 17.07 12.01
C THR A 86 10.54 16.58 10.68
N THR A 87 9.88 17.46 9.92
CA THR A 87 9.37 17.11 8.58
C THR A 87 10.48 16.85 7.54
N THR A 88 11.71 17.31 7.79
CA THR A 88 12.82 17.22 6.83
C THR A 88 13.95 16.30 7.29
N THR A 89 14.18 16.19 8.60
CA THR A 89 15.19 15.30 9.17
C THR A 89 14.67 14.52 10.35
N CYS A 90 14.91 13.21 10.39
CA CYS A 90 14.54 12.33 11.49
C CYS A 90 15.54 11.18 11.61
N LEU A 91 16.53 11.38 12.48
CA LEU A 91 17.56 10.39 12.82
C LEU A 91 17.61 10.27 14.35
N PRO A 92 16.55 9.74 14.97
CA PRO A 92 16.38 9.77 16.43
C PRO A 92 17.25 8.74 17.16
N TRP A 93 17.85 7.77 16.46
CA TRP A 93 18.55 6.67 17.10
C TRP A 93 19.84 6.25 16.39
N VAL A 94 20.77 5.74 17.18
CA VAL A 94 21.94 4.96 16.72
C VAL A 94 21.77 3.46 17.04
N GLN A 95 22.50 2.59 16.35
CA GLN A 95 22.41 1.14 16.53
C GLN A 95 22.57 0.68 17.98
N SER A 96 23.44 1.30 18.77
CA SER A 96 23.69 0.92 20.15
C SER A 96 22.51 1.18 21.10
N GLU A 97 21.56 2.03 20.71
CA GLU A 97 20.36 2.36 21.48
C GLU A 97 19.19 1.42 21.14
N LEU A 98 19.24 0.77 19.97
CA LEU A 98 18.28 -0.23 19.57
C LEU A 98 18.82 -1.61 19.96
N THR A 99 18.53 -2.03 21.19
CA THR A 99 18.88 -3.36 21.68
C THR A 99 18.43 -4.43 20.69
N ALA A 100 19.38 -5.15 20.09
CA ALA A 100 19.09 -6.23 19.15
C ALA A 100 18.37 -7.38 19.86
N THR A 101 17.16 -7.68 19.42
CA THR A 101 16.37 -8.80 19.96
C THR A 101 16.92 -10.11 19.40
N SER A 102 18.04 -10.64 19.88
CA SER A 102 18.63 -11.98 19.54
C SER A 102 18.76 -12.36 18.05
N SER A 103 18.43 -11.47 17.14
CA SER A 103 18.53 -11.53 15.69
C SER A 103 19.15 -10.23 15.25
N VAL A 104 20.06 -10.29 14.28
CA VAL A 104 20.98 -9.22 13.83
C VAL A 104 20.27 -7.96 13.29
N ASP A 105 18.94 -7.90 13.34
CA ASP A 105 18.11 -6.82 12.82
C ASP A 105 17.72 -5.80 13.91
N THR A 106 17.69 -4.52 13.54
CA THR A 106 17.06 -3.49 14.36
C THR A 106 15.55 -3.77 14.47
N PRO A 107 14.95 -3.65 15.67
CA PRO A 107 13.50 -3.77 15.82
C PRO A 107 12.79 -2.60 15.14
N SER A 108 11.62 -2.85 14.55
CA SER A 108 10.78 -1.78 14.01
C SER A 108 10.29 -0.88 15.15
N GLN A 109 10.48 0.43 15.04
CA GLN A 109 10.14 1.40 16.09
C GLN A 109 8.74 2.02 15.92
N PHE A 110 7.91 1.48 15.02
CA PHE A 110 6.52 1.93 14.79
C PHE A 110 5.58 1.51 15.94
N VAL A 111 5.86 2.03 17.13
CA VAL A 111 5.13 1.80 18.38
C VAL A 111 4.68 3.14 18.98
N ALA A 112 3.60 3.13 19.76
CA ALA A 112 3.01 4.34 20.33
C ALA A 112 4.00 5.17 21.16
N ALA A 113 4.90 4.51 21.90
CA ALA A 113 5.92 5.17 22.73
C ALA A 113 6.89 6.05 21.93
N ASN A 114 7.09 5.76 20.63
CA ASN A 114 8.04 6.44 19.77
C ASN A 114 7.39 7.39 18.75
N ALA A 115 6.11 7.73 18.93
CA ALA A 115 5.38 8.58 17.99
C ALA A 115 6.01 9.96 17.75
N THR A 116 6.70 10.52 18.75
CA THR A 116 7.43 11.80 18.66
C THR A 116 8.79 11.67 17.96
N ASN A 117 9.32 10.45 17.87
CA ASN A 117 10.58 10.12 17.20
C ASN A 117 10.33 9.64 15.77
N MET A 118 9.28 10.17 15.13
CA MET A 118 8.95 9.86 13.74
C MET A 118 8.61 11.13 12.97
N ALA A 119 9.17 11.24 11.78
CA ALA A 119 8.69 12.21 10.82
C ALA A 119 7.37 11.72 10.25
N THR A 120 6.43 12.65 10.08
CA THR A 120 5.11 12.36 9.52
C THR A 120 4.94 13.13 8.22
N ALA A 121 4.29 12.49 7.26
CA ALA A 121 3.79 13.12 6.05
C ALA A 121 2.40 12.57 5.74
N ALA A 122 1.56 13.37 5.10
CA ALA A 122 0.24 12.95 4.64
C ALA A 122 0.13 13.16 3.14
N THR A 123 -0.56 12.24 2.47
CA THR A 123 -0.92 12.41 1.06
C THR A 123 -2.38 12.85 0.93
N ALA A 124 -2.77 13.31 -0.26
CA ALA A 124 -4.15 13.67 -0.58
C ALA A 124 -5.14 12.48 -0.45
N TYR A 125 -4.66 11.24 -0.41
CA TYR A 125 -5.49 10.03 -0.38
C TYR A 125 -5.77 9.50 1.04
N ASN A 126 -5.66 10.37 2.06
CA ASN A 126 -5.79 9.99 3.47
C ASN A 126 -4.83 8.85 3.89
N THR A 127 -3.69 8.71 3.23
CA THR A 127 -2.61 7.84 3.69
C THR A 127 -1.67 8.66 4.57
N LYS A 128 -1.35 8.10 5.73
CA LYS A 128 -0.38 8.62 6.68
C LYS A 128 0.92 7.87 6.46
N ILE A 129 2.00 8.63 6.28
CA ILE A 129 3.36 8.13 6.12
C ILE A 129 4.11 8.51 7.38
N GLN A 130 4.80 7.54 7.97
CA GLN A 130 5.76 7.75 9.05
C GLN A 130 7.10 7.17 8.65
N TRP A 131 8.17 7.90 8.93
CA TRP A 131 9.52 7.43 8.62
C TRP A 131 10.52 7.87 9.68
N TYR A 132 11.60 7.11 9.79
CA TYR A 132 12.74 7.40 10.66
C TYR A 132 14.01 6.77 10.09
N VAL A 133 15.14 7.31 10.49
CA VAL A 133 16.47 6.80 10.13
C VAL A 133 17.19 6.32 11.38
N VAL A 134 17.82 5.16 11.28
CA VAL A 134 18.73 4.62 12.29
C VAL A 134 20.14 4.68 11.73
N GLN A 135 21.07 5.22 12.51
CA GLN A 135 22.47 5.20 12.14
C GLN A 135 23.10 3.86 12.55
N LEU A 136 23.58 3.09 11.57
CA LEU A 136 24.25 1.81 11.78
C LEU A 136 25.74 1.96 12.08
N GLY A 137 26.32 3.10 11.69
CA GLY A 137 27.76 3.37 11.88
C GLY A 137 28.60 2.93 10.69
N MET A 138 29.91 2.73 10.92
CA MET A 138 30.83 2.24 9.91
C MET A 138 30.83 0.70 9.92
N LEU A 139 30.24 0.07 8.91
CA LEU A 139 30.18 -1.39 8.80
C LEU A 139 31.43 -2.01 8.14
N ASP A 140 32.18 -1.22 7.35
CA ASP A 140 33.30 -1.75 6.57
C ASP A 140 34.59 -1.96 7.38
N GLY A 141 34.67 -1.49 8.63
CA GLY A 141 35.85 -1.68 9.51
C GLY A 141 37.19 -1.16 8.97
N LYS A 142 37.22 -0.55 7.77
CA LYS A 142 38.40 -0.01 7.10
C LYS A 142 38.27 1.50 7.02
N SER A 143 38.85 2.17 8.01
CA SER A 143 39.13 3.59 7.89
C SER A 143 40.59 3.78 7.47
N GLN A 144 40.84 4.51 6.39
CA GLN A 144 42.20 4.89 6.03
C GLN A 144 42.65 6.08 6.90
N ASN A 145 43.86 6.01 7.48
CA ASN A 145 44.42 7.05 8.35
C ASN A 145 43.59 7.32 9.63
N SER A 146 43.74 8.49 10.26
CA SER A 146 42.97 8.91 11.44
C SER A 146 41.47 9.19 11.17
N CYS A 147 40.94 8.77 10.03
CA CYS A 147 39.57 9.02 9.59
C CYS A 147 38.52 8.36 10.50
N ALA A 148 38.86 7.26 11.18
CA ALA A 148 37.99 6.63 12.17
C ALA A 148 37.71 7.55 13.35
N ILE A 149 38.65 8.46 13.66
CA ILE A 149 38.56 9.45 14.74
C ILE A 149 37.94 10.76 14.23
N LYS A 150 38.12 11.09 12.94
CA LYS A 150 37.58 12.31 12.31
C LYS A 150 36.18 12.14 11.72
N GLY A 151 35.65 10.92 11.64
CA GLY A 151 34.35 10.61 11.07
C GLY A 151 34.31 10.51 9.54
N CYS A 152 35.46 10.47 8.87
CA CYS A 152 35.53 10.33 7.41
C CYS A 152 35.39 8.85 7.02
N GLY A 153 34.74 8.56 5.88
CA GLY A 153 34.48 7.21 5.38
C GLY A 153 33.00 6.93 5.08
N ALA A 154 32.70 5.67 4.75
CA ALA A 154 31.34 5.22 4.49
C ALA A 154 30.58 4.99 5.79
N TRP A 155 29.54 5.78 6.01
CA TRP A 155 28.59 5.61 7.10
C TRP A 155 27.30 4.99 6.57
N TYR A 156 26.83 3.97 7.26
CA TYR A 156 25.63 3.24 6.92
C TYR A 156 24.45 3.73 7.74
N TYR A 157 23.33 3.90 7.05
CA TYR A 157 22.06 4.35 7.62
C TYR A 157 20.95 3.41 7.18
N GLU A 158 20.11 3.02 8.11
CA GLU A 158 18.89 2.27 7.84
C GLU A 158 17.71 3.23 7.80
N VAL A 159 17.01 3.28 6.68
CA VAL A 159 15.79 4.07 6.52
C VAL A 159 14.60 3.15 6.64
N ASN A 160 13.69 3.47 7.56
CA ASN A 160 12.44 2.75 7.74
C ASN A 160 11.28 3.68 7.44
N ALA A 161 10.33 3.20 6.65
CA ALA A 161 9.12 3.93 6.33
C ALA A 161 7.90 3.02 6.48
N CYS A 162 6.82 3.58 6.99
CA CYS A 162 5.54 2.93 7.12
C CYS A 162 4.44 3.80 6.52
N ALA A 163 3.52 3.16 5.81
CA ALA A 163 2.31 3.79 5.32
C ALA A 163 1.07 3.01 5.75
N SER A 164 0.07 3.74 6.22
CA SER A 164 -1.24 3.22 6.64
C SER A 164 -2.30 4.30 6.45
N THR A 165 -3.58 3.97 6.67
CA THR A 165 -4.68 4.95 6.73
C THR A 165 -4.70 5.72 8.04
N VAL A 166 -4.05 5.17 9.08
CA VAL A 166 -3.81 5.81 10.37
C VAL A 166 -2.30 5.93 10.61
N LEU A 167 -1.87 6.61 11.68
CA LEU A 167 -0.45 6.63 12.02
C LEU A 167 0.01 5.21 12.36
N CYS A 168 1.14 4.78 11.81
CA CYS A 168 1.71 3.46 12.08
C CYS A 168 2.10 3.25 13.54
N THR A 169 2.30 4.34 14.30
CA THR A 169 2.51 4.31 15.76
C THR A 169 1.23 4.29 16.57
N SER A 170 0.07 4.65 16.00
CA SER A 170 -1.19 4.72 16.76
C SER A 170 -1.87 3.37 16.93
N ASP A 171 -1.67 2.44 16.00
CA ASP A 171 -2.34 1.15 15.99
C ASP A 171 -1.50 0.10 15.24
N THR A 172 -1.66 -1.16 15.65
CA THR A 172 -1.00 -2.32 15.06
C THR A 172 -1.92 -3.23 14.25
N THR A 173 -3.24 -3.04 14.34
CA THR A 173 -4.27 -3.89 13.74
C THR A 173 -4.69 -3.46 12.33
N THR A 174 -4.63 -2.16 12.06
CA THR A 174 -4.88 -1.59 10.73
C THR A 174 -3.85 -2.06 9.69
N GLN A 175 -4.33 -2.28 8.46
CA GLN A 175 -3.46 -2.69 7.36
C GLN A 175 -2.40 -1.61 7.10
N ARG A 176 -1.13 -2.02 7.17
CA ARG A 176 0.02 -1.14 6.96
C ARG A 176 1.09 -1.85 6.14
N VAL A 177 1.89 -1.04 5.45
CA VAL A 177 3.07 -1.50 4.72
C VAL A 177 4.28 -0.85 5.35
N ILE A 178 5.23 -1.67 5.79
CA ILE A 178 6.52 -1.23 6.33
C ILE A 178 7.59 -1.64 5.33
N LEU A 179 8.41 -0.68 4.92
CA LEU A 179 9.57 -0.90 4.06
C LEU A 179 10.84 -0.44 4.77
N ARG A 180 11.95 -1.09 4.42
CA ARG A 180 13.27 -0.82 4.95
C ARG A 180 14.28 -0.75 3.81
N THR A 181 15.20 0.20 3.88
CA THR A 181 16.37 0.27 3.00
C THR A 181 17.61 0.61 3.82
N VAL A 182 18.79 0.23 3.31
CA VAL A 182 20.08 0.62 3.88
C VAL A 182 20.83 1.40 2.83
N ILE A 183 21.34 2.56 3.20
CA ILE A 183 22.15 3.40 2.33
C ILE A 183 23.49 3.71 2.98
N ALA A 184 24.52 3.83 2.16
CA ALA A 184 25.83 4.30 2.58
C ALA A 184 26.03 5.74 2.09
N ARG A 185 26.56 6.60 2.95
CA ARG A 185 27.04 7.93 2.58
C ARG A 185 28.51 8.04 2.87
N TYR A 186 29.27 8.49 1.87
CA TYR A 186 30.69 8.75 2.03
C TYR A 186 30.92 10.17 2.52
N TYR A 187 31.68 10.30 3.60
CA TYR A 187 32.12 11.58 4.15
C TYR A 187 33.62 11.77 3.85
N PRO A 188 34.02 12.91 3.26
CA PRO A 188 35.42 13.20 2.96
C PRO A 188 36.25 13.48 4.22
#